data_AF-A0ABD8B298-F1
#
_entry.id   AF-A0ABD8B298-F1
#
_cell.length_a   1.000
_cell.length_b   1.000
_cell.length_c   1.000
_cell.angle_alpha   90.00
_cell.angle_beta   90.00
_cell.angle_gamma   90.00
#
_symmetry.space_group_name_H-M   'P 1'
#
loop_
_entity.id
_entity.type
_entity.pdbx_description
1 polymer ?
#
loop_
_entity_poly.entity_id
_entity_poly.type
_entity_poly.pdbx_seq_one_letter_code
_entity_poly.pdbx_strand_id
1 'polypeptide(L)'
;MKHHPDLFDARTLHNDTRLLFKLKLLLGTICAYGGEVPLPITALAKRMGTSTYRIRILLNKLVFEGIVHYNDSGNLFFNRYVFVRDQAEPSQENLYAKNFAFFNCDEFLSEDRNVQRFVLHYVGKELIYIPGNFRWGYINDLYGPTGLLNIRTPKEAKTILIQASKYLKIKIHTENYQVLHVHQKWIDMGEVYSEGAELWVFKQLKKHRFCCDFLSRKAVWQIAKVMEDYYAKFGYEYATEIFDTALFNIQLNKMRSQTFFNMIYREDSEYIVNDDKNELDEISAYFRSVMESAELKYAVQLSMDLEVVHQKKHMAETQLFVNDALSELNQDLIVTAEEQQREIWDKLRLLHNCWLSRFRQNPEWFAQRYYQIKTLPAPILEIKLEIEKFISKQKNNVV
;
A
#
# COMPACT_ATOMS: atom_id res chain seq x y z
N MET A 1 10.98 -7.15 27.69
CA MET A 1 9.92 -6.69 26.75
C MET A 1 10.63 -6.16 25.51
N LYS A 2 10.66 -6.93 24.41
CA LYS A 2 11.17 -6.43 23.11
C LYS A 2 10.02 -5.66 22.46
N HIS A 3 10.05 -4.33 22.56
CA HIS A 3 9.08 -3.45 21.91
C HIS A 3 9.57 -3.12 20.50
N HIS A 4 8.68 -3.25 19.52
CA HIS A 4 8.89 -2.82 18.13
C HIS A 4 9.17 -1.31 18.10
N PRO A 5 10.30 -0.86 17.52
CA PRO A 5 10.64 0.55 17.50
C PRO A 5 9.97 1.27 16.30
N ASP A 6 9.58 2.51 16.59
CA ASP A 6 9.46 3.67 15.69
C ASP A 6 8.35 3.77 14.64
N LEU A 7 7.38 4.64 14.97
CA LEU A 7 6.63 5.51 14.05
C LEU A 7 6.51 6.96 14.57
N PHE A 8 7.20 7.33 15.67
CA PHE A 8 6.97 8.60 16.37
C PHE A 8 8.26 9.36 16.64
N ASP A 9 8.32 10.64 16.25
CA ASP A 9 9.38 11.58 16.63
C ASP A 9 9.44 11.72 18.16
N ALA A 10 10.63 11.76 18.75
CA ALA A 10 10.85 12.02 20.17
C ALA A 10 10.12 13.28 20.67
N ARG A 11 9.95 14.30 19.82
CA ARG A 11 9.16 15.52 20.13
C ARG A 11 7.68 15.22 20.39
N THR A 12 7.12 14.24 19.69
CA THR A 12 5.70 13.86 19.76
C THR A 12 5.37 12.98 20.96
N LEU A 13 6.40 12.48 21.64
CA LEU A 13 6.29 11.54 22.75
C LEU A 13 6.37 12.19 24.13
N HIS A 14 6.78 13.46 24.21
CA HIS A 14 7.07 14.12 25.50
C HIS A 14 5.85 14.29 26.42
N ASN A 15 4.64 14.30 25.85
CA ASN A 15 3.37 14.53 26.56
C ASN A 15 2.41 13.32 26.51
N ASP A 16 2.88 12.16 26.07
CA ASP A 16 2.04 10.97 25.90
C ASP A 16 1.86 10.20 27.21
N THR A 17 0.61 9.86 27.53
CA THR A 17 0.35 8.87 28.58
C THR A 17 0.85 7.49 28.14
N ARG A 18 1.22 6.62 29.09
CA ARG A 18 1.67 5.25 28.80
C ARG A 18 0.69 4.46 27.92
N LEU A 19 -0.62 4.69 28.08
CA LEU A 19 -1.64 4.01 27.29
C LEU A 19 -1.75 4.57 25.85
N LEU A 20 -1.63 5.88 25.69
CA LEU A 20 -1.58 6.53 24.38
C LEU A 20 -0.36 6.07 23.58
N PHE A 21 0.80 6.00 24.24
CA PHE A 21 2.02 5.47 23.63
C PHE A 21 1.87 4.02 23.17
N LYS A 22 1.29 3.15 24.03
CA LYS A 22 1.01 1.76 23.65
C LYS A 22 0.06 1.65 22.45
N LEU A 23 -0.96 2.52 22.37
CA LEU A 23 -1.90 2.53 21.25
C LEU A 23 -1.19 2.95 19.97
N LYS A 24 -0.44 4.05 20.03
CA LYS A 24 0.44 4.54 18.96
C LYS A 24 1.31 3.42 18.38
N LEU A 25 2.02 2.67 19.24
CA LEU A 25 2.83 1.52 18.83
C LEU A 25 2.00 0.40 18.20
N LEU A 26 0.85 0.05 18.79
CA LEU A 26 -0.02 -0.99 18.27
C LEU A 26 -0.56 -0.63 16.88
N LEU A 27 -1.01 0.61 16.67
CA LEU A 27 -1.50 1.06 15.36
C LEU A 27 -0.40 0.98 14.31
N GLY A 28 0.83 1.31 14.70
CA GLY A 28 1.98 1.21 13.84
C GLY A 28 2.31 -0.21 13.38
N THR A 29 2.16 -1.21 14.27
CA THR A 29 2.45 -2.60 13.92
C THR A 29 1.37 -3.26 13.09
N ILE A 30 0.11 -2.85 13.28
CA ILE A 30 -1.03 -3.47 12.59
C ILE A 30 -1.51 -2.67 11.36
N CYS A 31 -0.95 -1.50 11.08
CA CYS A 31 -1.35 -0.76 9.89
C CYS A 31 -0.88 -1.50 8.61
N ALA A 32 -1.75 -1.60 7.63
CA ALA A 32 -1.50 -2.17 6.31
C ALA A 32 -1.52 -1.06 5.25
N TYR A 33 -1.18 -1.39 4.00
CA TYR A 33 -1.46 -0.64 2.76
C TYR A 33 -2.15 0.73 2.93
N GLY A 34 -1.45 1.83 2.66
CA GLY A 34 -1.99 3.20 2.82
C GLY A 34 -2.10 3.68 4.26
N GLY A 35 -1.74 2.85 5.23
CA GLY A 35 -1.89 3.12 6.66
C GLY A 35 -3.19 2.58 7.26
N GLU A 36 -4.03 1.85 6.51
CA GLU A 36 -5.28 1.31 7.05
C GLU A 36 -5.01 0.44 8.28
N VAL A 37 -5.79 0.63 9.35
CA VAL A 37 -5.81 -0.21 10.53
C VAL A 37 -6.94 -1.23 10.37
N PRO A 38 -6.67 -2.49 9.99
CA PRO A 38 -7.68 -3.49 9.64
C PRO A 38 -8.35 -4.12 10.87
N LEU A 39 -8.30 -3.45 12.03
CA LEU A 39 -8.91 -3.91 13.28
C LEU A 39 -10.04 -2.99 13.73
N PRO A 40 -11.21 -3.53 14.12
CA PRO A 40 -12.27 -2.74 14.73
C PRO A 40 -11.86 -2.25 16.12
N ILE A 41 -12.53 -1.18 16.59
CA ILE A 41 -12.31 -0.60 17.92
C ILE A 41 -12.41 -1.64 19.04
N THR A 42 -13.30 -2.63 18.91
CA THR A 42 -13.44 -3.74 19.87
C THR A 42 -12.21 -4.63 19.94
N ALA A 43 -11.58 -4.93 18.80
CA ALA A 43 -10.34 -5.70 18.74
C ALA A 43 -9.15 -4.91 19.30
N LEU A 44 -9.08 -3.61 19.00
CA LEU A 44 -8.08 -2.70 19.59
C LEU A 44 -8.21 -2.65 21.11
N ALA A 45 -9.43 -2.49 21.63
CA ALA A 45 -9.72 -2.47 23.05
C ALA A 45 -9.29 -3.77 23.75
N LYS A 46 -9.60 -4.92 23.14
CA LYS A 46 -9.17 -6.23 23.64
C LYS A 46 -7.64 -6.36 23.70
N ARG A 47 -6.92 -5.99 22.64
CA ARG A 47 -5.44 -6.04 22.59
C ARG A 47 -4.78 -5.08 23.57
N MET A 48 -5.38 -3.92 23.77
CA MET A 48 -4.90 -2.89 24.69
C MET A 48 -5.27 -3.17 26.16
N GLY A 49 -6.12 -4.17 26.42
CA GLY A 49 -6.62 -4.48 27.76
C GLY A 49 -7.42 -3.34 28.37
N THR A 50 -8.25 -2.66 27.57
CA THR A 50 -9.00 -1.47 28.01
C THR A 50 -10.39 -1.39 27.39
N SER A 51 -11.20 -0.39 27.77
CA SER A 51 -12.56 -0.23 27.24
C SER A 51 -12.57 0.42 25.84
N THR A 52 -13.58 0.10 25.04
CA THR A 52 -13.81 0.72 23.73
C THR A 52 -13.98 2.24 23.83
N TYR A 53 -14.61 2.74 24.90
CA TYR A 53 -14.73 4.17 25.19
C TYR A 53 -13.36 4.83 25.34
N ARG A 54 -12.45 4.21 26.10
CA ARG A 54 -11.10 4.75 26.30
C ARG A 54 -10.28 4.75 25.01
N ILE A 55 -10.43 3.71 24.18
CA ILE A 55 -9.82 3.70 22.83
C ILE A 55 -10.36 4.83 21.96
N ARG A 56 -11.68 5.09 21.94
CA ARG A 56 -12.27 6.20 21.18
C ARG A 56 -11.70 7.56 21.61
N ILE A 57 -11.55 7.81 22.91
CA ILE A 57 -10.93 9.05 23.41
C ILE A 57 -9.48 9.18 22.90
N LEU A 58 -8.70 8.11 23.01
CA LEU A 58 -7.29 8.13 22.58
C LEU A 58 -7.20 8.34 21.07
N LEU A 59 -8.03 7.66 20.27
CA LEU A 59 -8.08 7.85 18.82
C LEU A 59 -8.50 9.28 18.46
N ASN A 60 -9.49 9.87 19.13
CA ASN A 60 -9.87 11.28 18.89
C ASN A 60 -8.70 12.24 19.17
N LYS A 61 -7.91 11.96 20.21
CA LYS A 61 -6.68 12.72 20.48
C LYS A 61 -5.66 12.53 19.35
N LEU A 62 -5.47 11.31 18.84
CA LEU A 62 -4.59 11.05 17.70
C LEU A 62 -5.07 11.68 16.40
N VAL A 63 -6.39 11.79 16.19
CA VAL A 63 -6.99 12.50 15.05
C VAL A 63 -6.66 13.98 15.14
N PHE A 64 -6.85 14.59 16.32
CA PHE A 64 -6.49 15.98 16.56
C PHE A 64 -5.00 16.24 16.36
N GLU A 65 -4.14 15.29 16.74
CA GLU A 65 -2.69 15.35 16.53
C GLU A 65 -2.26 15.08 15.07
N GLY A 66 -3.20 14.75 14.17
CA GLY A 66 -2.90 14.42 12.77
C GLY A 66 -2.13 13.10 12.60
N ILE A 67 -2.13 12.24 13.62
CA ILE A 67 -1.45 10.93 13.62
C ILE A 67 -2.31 9.85 12.99
N VAL A 68 -3.63 9.97 13.10
CA VAL A 68 -4.58 9.08 12.44
C VAL A 68 -5.69 9.89 11.78
N HIS A 69 -6.35 9.33 10.80
CA HIS A 69 -7.56 9.89 10.22
C HIS A 69 -8.58 8.79 9.95
N TYR A 70 -9.83 9.18 9.70
CA TYR A 70 -10.86 8.28 9.21
C TYR A 70 -11.21 8.68 7.79
N ASN A 71 -11.39 7.70 6.90
CA ASN A 71 -11.98 7.97 5.60
C ASN A 71 -13.51 8.08 5.70
N ASP A 72 -14.17 8.41 4.58
CA ASP A 72 -15.63 8.59 4.53
C ASP A 72 -16.41 7.30 4.87
N SER A 73 -15.78 6.14 4.68
CA SER A 73 -16.33 4.84 5.08
C SER A 73 -16.16 4.52 6.58
N GLY A 74 -15.53 5.41 7.35
CA GLY A 74 -15.23 5.22 8.77
C GLY A 74 -14.11 4.23 9.06
N ASN A 75 -13.30 3.88 8.07
CA ASN A 75 -12.08 3.07 8.27
C ASN A 75 -10.99 3.95 8.88
N LEU A 76 -10.29 3.41 9.88
CA LEU A 76 -9.19 4.10 10.56
C LEU A 76 -7.90 3.95 9.75
N PHE A 77 -7.21 5.06 9.50
CA PHE A 77 -5.91 5.11 8.89
C PHE A 77 -4.90 5.70 9.85
N PHE A 78 -3.77 5.03 9.99
CA PHE A 78 -2.61 5.49 10.71
C PHE A 78 -1.67 6.20 9.74
N ASN A 79 -1.43 7.49 9.97
CA ASN A 79 -0.50 8.27 9.16
C ASN A 79 0.91 7.78 9.45
N ARG A 80 1.43 6.91 8.56
CA ARG A 80 2.81 6.40 8.66
C ARG A 80 3.85 7.52 8.61
N TYR A 81 3.47 8.72 8.15
CA TYR A 81 4.27 9.93 8.16
C TYR A 81 3.59 10.97 9.04
N VAL A 82 4.09 11.12 10.26
CA VAL A 82 3.72 12.26 11.10
C VAL A 82 4.91 13.23 11.15
N PHE A 83 4.69 14.46 10.67
CA PHE A 83 5.50 15.69 10.81
C PHE A 83 6.62 15.94 9.76
N VAL A 84 6.78 17.13 9.15
CA VAL A 84 6.38 18.53 9.43
C VAL A 84 5.91 19.18 8.11
N ARG A 85 4.83 19.97 8.14
CA ARG A 85 4.46 20.89 7.06
C ARG A 85 5.44 22.06 7.07
N ASP A 86 6.60 21.89 6.44
CA ASP A 86 7.44 23.02 6.03
C ASP A 86 7.87 22.76 4.59
N GLN A 87 7.20 23.46 3.67
CA GLN A 87 7.62 23.68 2.29
C GLN A 87 7.74 22.44 1.38
N ALA A 88 6.59 21.87 1.02
CA ALA A 88 6.22 21.41 -0.32
C ALA A 88 4.94 20.57 -0.17
N GLU A 89 4.07 20.57 -1.17
CA GLU A 89 2.96 19.63 -1.30
C GLU A 89 3.44 18.39 -2.08
N PRO A 90 4.00 17.34 -1.47
CA PRO A 90 3.89 16.02 -2.06
C PRO A 90 2.49 15.50 -1.72
N SER A 91 1.72 15.14 -2.74
CA SER A 91 0.45 14.43 -2.56
C SER A 91 0.69 13.21 -1.67
N GLN A 92 -0.07 13.12 -0.58
CA GLN A 92 0.17 12.22 0.55
C GLN A 92 -0.05 10.73 0.22
N GLU A 93 -0.32 10.39 -1.03
CA GLU A 93 -0.93 9.11 -1.41
C GLU A 93 0.09 7.98 -1.69
N ASN A 94 1.39 8.27 -1.83
CA ASN A 94 2.34 7.31 -2.41
C ASN A 94 3.58 6.95 -1.56
N LEU A 95 3.61 7.26 -0.27
CA LEU A 95 4.78 6.93 0.58
C LEU A 95 4.56 5.62 1.36
N TYR A 96 5.51 4.68 1.26
CA TYR A 96 5.40 3.33 1.81
C TYR A 96 6.53 2.98 2.80
N ALA A 97 6.22 2.84 4.10
CA ALA A 97 7.18 2.27 5.04
C ALA A 97 7.24 0.72 4.92
N LYS A 98 8.39 0.17 4.49
CA LYS A 98 8.72 -1.26 4.57
C LYS A 98 9.25 -1.64 5.96
N ASN A 99 8.80 -2.79 6.47
CA ASN A 99 9.36 -3.40 7.68
C ASN A 99 10.40 -4.46 7.31
N PHE A 100 11.69 -4.13 7.42
CA PHE A 100 12.76 -5.06 7.14
C PHE A 100 12.99 -6.05 8.29
N ALA A 101 13.30 -7.31 7.95
CA ALA A 101 13.57 -8.38 8.92
C ALA A 101 14.69 -8.02 9.90
N PHE A 102 15.70 -7.27 9.43
CA PHE A 102 16.82 -6.86 10.27
C PHE A 102 16.40 -5.92 11.42
N PHE A 103 15.25 -5.24 11.36
CA PHE A 103 14.77 -4.45 12.50
C PHE A 103 14.52 -5.30 13.76
N ASN A 104 14.32 -6.61 13.58
CA ASN A 104 14.08 -7.56 14.66
C ASN A 104 15.29 -8.44 14.98
N CYS A 105 16.43 -8.27 14.30
CA CYS A 105 17.62 -9.06 14.62
C CYS A 105 18.26 -8.57 15.91
N ASP A 106 18.80 -9.50 16.70
CA ASP A 106 19.46 -9.15 17.97
C ASP A 106 20.62 -8.18 17.76
N GLU A 107 21.28 -8.26 16.59
CA GLU A 107 22.33 -7.34 16.19
C GLU A 107 21.84 -5.89 16.15
N PHE A 108 20.76 -5.58 15.43
CA PHE A 108 20.19 -4.23 15.35
C PHE A 108 19.59 -3.78 16.69
N LEU A 109 18.90 -4.68 17.40
CA LEU A 109 18.29 -4.37 18.70
C LEU A 109 19.32 -4.06 19.80
N SER A 110 20.56 -4.52 19.62
CA SER A 110 21.67 -4.26 20.56
C SER A 110 22.41 -2.94 20.29
N GLU A 111 22.14 -2.27 19.16
CA GLU A 111 22.75 -0.99 18.81
C GLU A 111 22.32 0.16 19.74
N ASP A 112 23.08 1.26 19.71
CA ASP A 112 22.69 2.51 20.37
C ASP A 112 21.33 3.01 19.86
N ARG A 113 20.49 3.53 20.76
CA ARG A 113 19.15 4.00 20.42
C ARG A 113 19.14 5.09 19.35
N ASN A 114 20.13 5.98 19.33
CA ASN A 114 20.20 7.02 18.30
C ASN A 114 20.66 6.46 16.95
N VAL A 115 21.43 5.37 16.92
CA VAL A 115 21.75 4.64 15.69
C VAL A 115 20.50 3.98 15.14
N GLN A 116 19.73 3.28 15.99
CA GLN A 116 18.45 2.68 15.60
C GLN A 116 17.52 3.73 15.00
N ARG A 117 17.35 4.87 15.68
CA ARG A 117 16.51 6.00 15.23
C ARG A 117 16.95 6.57 13.90
N PHE A 118 18.26 6.78 13.71
CA PHE A 118 18.78 7.32 12.45
C PHE A 118 18.52 6.36 11.28
N VAL A 119 18.77 5.07 11.47
CA VAL A 119 18.51 4.04 10.45
C VAL A 119 17.02 3.96 10.14
N LEU A 120 16.17 3.93 11.16
CA LEU A 120 14.71 3.85 11.01
C LEU A 120 14.14 5.09 10.32
N HIS A 121 14.65 6.30 10.63
CA HIS A 121 14.28 7.53 9.93
C HIS A 121 14.51 7.40 8.42
N TYR A 122 15.71 6.97 8.01
CA TYR A 122 16.04 6.95 6.59
C TYR A 122 15.42 5.78 5.82
N VAL A 123 15.14 4.67 6.49
CA VAL A 123 14.46 3.53 5.87
C VAL A 123 12.94 3.73 5.83
N GLY A 124 12.35 4.21 6.92
CA GLY A 124 10.89 4.36 7.07
C GLY A 124 10.34 5.68 6.54
N LYS A 125 11.04 6.81 6.76
CA LYS A 125 10.59 8.14 6.31
C LYS A 125 11.06 8.46 4.89
N GLU A 126 12.35 8.29 4.63
CA GLU A 126 13.00 8.80 3.41
C GLU A 126 13.08 7.78 2.26
N LEU A 127 12.59 6.55 2.47
CA LEU A 127 12.47 5.50 1.45
C LEU A 127 13.76 5.21 0.68
N ILE A 128 14.90 5.29 1.37
CA ILE A 128 16.24 5.16 0.76
C ILE A 128 16.56 3.71 0.34
N TYR A 129 15.72 2.74 0.67
CA TYR A 129 15.86 1.38 0.15
C TYR A 129 15.45 1.24 -1.32
N ILE A 130 14.73 2.21 -1.89
CA ILE A 130 14.33 2.18 -3.30
C ILE A 130 15.56 2.48 -4.18
N PRO A 131 15.89 1.63 -5.17
CA PRO A 131 17.01 1.87 -6.06
C PRO A 131 16.92 3.25 -6.74
N GLY A 132 17.99 4.05 -6.63
CA GLY A 132 18.07 5.39 -7.22
C GLY A 132 17.68 6.55 -6.30
N ASN A 133 17.12 6.28 -5.13
CA ASN A 133 16.77 7.30 -4.14
C ASN A 133 17.98 7.59 -3.24
N PHE A 134 18.36 8.85 -3.03
CA PHE A 134 19.40 9.23 -2.07
C PHE A 134 19.01 10.52 -1.36
N ARG A 135 19.52 10.75 -0.15
CA ARG A 135 19.28 11.98 0.62
C ARG A 135 20.54 12.64 1.10
N TRP A 136 20.48 13.96 1.11
CA TRP A 136 21.46 14.84 1.73
C TRP A 136 20.94 15.33 3.09
N GLY A 137 21.84 15.49 4.05
CA GLY A 137 21.54 16.12 5.33
C GLY A 137 22.76 16.86 5.88
N TYR A 138 22.51 17.84 6.74
CA TYR A 138 23.56 18.56 7.45
C TYR A 138 23.77 17.92 8.83
N ILE A 139 25.03 17.91 9.31
CA ILE A 139 25.36 17.29 10.59
C ILE A 139 24.75 18.07 11.77
N ASN A 140 24.59 19.39 11.63
CA ASN A 140 23.92 20.24 12.63
C ASN A 140 22.44 19.89 12.84
N ASP A 141 21.76 19.34 11.82
CA ASP A 141 20.37 18.89 11.92
C ASP A 141 20.22 17.65 12.80
N LEU A 142 21.32 16.97 13.14
CA LEU A 142 21.28 15.76 13.96
C LEU A 142 21.35 16.02 15.45
N TYR A 143 21.86 17.17 15.90
CA TYR A 143 22.15 17.42 17.31
C TYR A 143 21.59 18.76 17.80
N GLY A 144 21.50 18.91 19.12
CA GLY A 144 20.97 20.11 19.76
C GLY A 144 19.46 20.05 20.00
N PRO A 145 18.85 21.14 20.50
CA PRO A 145 17.46 21.15 20.98
C PRO A 145 16.42 20.83 19.90
N THR A 146 16.76 21.10 18.64
CA THR A 146 15.91 20.90 17.46
C THR A 146 16.39 19.76 16.56
N GLY A 147 17.47 19.08 16.95
CA GLY A 147 18.10 18.01 16.17
C GLY A 147 17.23 16.77 16.07
N LEU A 148 17.47 15.96 15.04
CA LEU A 148 16.80 14.68 14.80
C LEU A 148 17.06 13.66 15.92
N LEU A 149 18.26 13.71 16.52
CA LEU A 149 18.72 12.74 17.51
C LEU A 149 18.88 13.40 18.87
N ASN A 150 18.72 12.62 19.95
CA ASN A 150 18.86 13.13 21.30
C ASN A 150 20.34 13.15 21.72
N ILE A 151 21.11 14.02 21.08
CA ILE A 151 22.55 14.20 21.25
C ILE A 151 22.91 15.68 21.27
N ARG A 152 24.03 16.02 21.90
CA ARG A 152 24.37 17.41 22.19
C ARG A 152 25.52 17.94 21.35
N THR A 153 26.29 17.04 20.71
CA THR A 153 27.53 17.44 20.03
C THR A 153 27.63 16.92 18.59
N PRO A 154 28.36 17.65 17.71
CA PRO A 154 28.64 17.18 16.36
C PRO A 154 29.51 15.91 16.34
N LYS A 155 30.32 15.68 17.38
CA LYS A 155 31.16 14.49 17.50
C LYS A 155 30.29 13.24 17.71
N GLU A 156 29.30 13.31 18.59
CA GLU A 156 28.32 12.23 18.79
C GLU A 156 27.52 11.95 17.50
N ALA A 157 27.13 13.01 16.77
CA ALA A 157 26.43 12.86 15.49
C ALA A 157 27.26 12.08 14.47
N LYS A 158 28.56 12.40 14.34
CA LYS A 158 29.48 11.66 13.48
C LYS A 158 29.66 10.20 13.92
N THR A 159 29.74 9.93 15.22
CA THR A 159 29.82 8.56 15.74
C THR A 159 28.57 7.75 15.36
N ILE A 160 27.38 8.32 15.49
CA ILE A 160 26.13 7.67 15.11
C ILE A 160 26.08 7.41 13.60
N LEU A 161 26.49 8.37 12.76
CA LEU A 161 26.57 8.17 11.31
C LEU A 161 27.52 7.03 10.94
N ILE A 162 28.67 6.93 11.61
CA ILE A 162 29.63 5.83 11.40
C ILE A 162 29.01 4.49 11.80
N GLN A 163 28.34 4.41 12.95
CA GLN A 163 27.68 3.18 13.40
C GLN A 163 26.50 2.80 12.47
N ALA A 164 25.72 3.78 12.03
CA ALA A 164 24.63 3.58 11.08
C ALA A 164 25.12 3.12 9.69
N SER A 165 26.39 3.38 9.33
CA SER A 165 26.99 2.94 8.06
C SER A 165 27.05 1.41 7.91
N LYS A 166 26.89 0.68 9.03
CA LYS A 166 26.71 -0.76 9.06
C LYS A 166 25.42 -1.21 8.36
N TYR A 167 24.37 -0.39 8.43
CA TYR A 167 23.03 -0.65 7.88
C TYR A 167 22.78 0.08 6.57
N LEU A 168 23.26 1.32 6.50
CA LEU A 168 23.07 2.22 5.37
C LEU A 168 24.40 2.50 4.66
N LYS A 169 24.40 2.64 3.35
CA LYS A 169 25.53 3.21 2.61
C LYS A 169 25.54 4.73 2.82
N ILE A 170 26.39 5.20 3.72
CA ILE A 170 26.52 6.63 4.07
C ILE A 170 27.87 7.16 3.61
N LYS A 171 27.89 8.33 2.98
CA LYS A 171 29.10 9.14 2.77
C LYS A 171 29.07 10.31 3.74
N ILE A 172 30.09 10.41 4.60
CA ILE A 172 30.18 11.47 5.62
C ILE A 172 31.22 12.50 5.15
N HIS A 173 30.82 13.77 5.13
CA HIS A 173 31.66 14.93 4.83
C HIS A 173 31.90 15.77 6.10
N THR A 174 32.60 16.89 5.96
CA THR A 174 32.97 17.74 7.11
C THR A 174 31.75 18.28 7.85
N GLU A 175 30.77 18.79 7.09
CA GLU A 175 29.54 19.43 7.59
C GLU A 175 28.26 18.69 7.18
N ASN A 176 28.36 17.80 6.18
CA ASN A 176 27.22 17.16 5.53
C ASN A 176 27.37 15.63 5.53
N TYR A 177 26.28 14.94 5.23
CA TYR A 177 26.31 13.53 4.92
C TYR A 177 25.32 13.21 3.80
N GLN A 178 25.61 12.13 3.07
CA GLN A 178 24.76 11.59 2.03
C GLN A 178 24.40 10.15 2.37
N VAL A 179 23.11 9.85 2.47
CA VAL A 179 22.60 8.49 2.64
C VAL A 179 22.16 7.98 1.28
N LEU A 180 22.81 6.92 0.80
CA LEU A 180 22.64 6.41 -0.55
C LEU A 180 21.56 5.33 -0.62
N HIS A 181 21.74 4.20 0.06
CA HIS A 181 20.78 3.08 0.06
C HIS A 181 21.02 2.17 1.27
N VAL A 182 20.06 1.32 1.62
CA VAL A 182 20.28 0.22 2.57
C VAL A 182 21.29 -0.77 1.97
N HIS A 183 22.20 -1.34 2.77
CA HIS A 183 23.09 -2.39 2.25
C HIS A 183 22.28 -3.61 1.81
N GLN A 184 22.67 -4.19 0.67
CA GLN A 184 21.96 -5.31 0.05
C GLN A 184 21.77 -6.48 1.02
N LYS A 185 22.79 -6.82 1.82
CA LYS A 185 22.71 -7.89 2.83
C LYS A 185 21.52 -7.78 3.79
N TRP A 186 21.07 -6.57 4.11
CA TRP A 186 19.94 -6.33 5.01
C TRP A 186 18.60 -6.34 4.28
N ILE A 187 18.60 -5.99 2.99
CA ILE A 187 17.47 -6.15 2.09
C ILE A 187 17.23 -7.66 1.86
N ASP A 188 18.29 -8.42 1.65
CA ASP A 188 18.27 -9.86 1.39
C ASP A 188 17.78 -10.68 2.60
N MET A 189 17.90 -10.15 3.82
CA MET A 189 17.26 -10.74 5.01
C MET A 189 15.73 -10.76 4.93
N GLY A 190 15.14 -10.09 3.94
CA GLY A 190 13.72 -10.08 3.66
C GLY A 190 12.95 -9.08 4.52
N GLU A 191 11.63 -9.13 4.37
CA GLU A 191 10.69 -8.31 5.12
C GLU A 191 10.13 -9.11 6.30
N VAL A 192 9.87 -8.42 7.42
CA VAL A 192 9.11 -9.01 8.52
C VAL A 192 7.69 -9.23 8.03
N TYR A 193 7.09 -10.36 8.42
CA TYR A 193 5.64 -10.54 8.39
C TYR A 193 4.93 -9.29 8.93
N SER A 194 4.31 -8.52 8.04
CA SER A 194 3.48 -7.41 8.44
C SER A 194 2.17 -7.97 8.95
N GLU A 195 2.00 -7.96 10.29
CA GLU A 195 0.75 -8.36 10.91
C GLU A 195 -0.42 -7.56 10.33
N GLY A 196 -0.21 -6.27 10.04
CA GLY A 196 -1.20 -5.45 9.35
C GLY A 196 -1.61 -6.00 8.00
N ALA A 197 -0.64 -6.35 7.14
CA ALA A 197 -0.94 -6.91 5.82
C ALA A 197 -1.72 -8.24 5.92
N GLU A 198 -1.34 -9.11 6.86
CA GLU A 198 -2.03 -10.36 7.14
C GLU A 198 -3.48 -10.12 7.60
N LEU A 199 -3.67 -9.27 8.60
CA LEU A 199 -4.99 -8.90 9.11
C LEU A 199 -5.86 -8.25 8.04
N TRP A 200 -5.27 -7.46 7.16
CA TRP A 200 -5.95 -6.82 6.04
C TRP A 200 -6.42 -7.84 5.01
N VAL A 201 -5.55 -8.77 4.60
CA VAL A 201 -5.94 -9.87 3.71
C VAL A 201 -7.04 -10.72 4.35
N PHE A 202 -6.93 -11.04 5.64
CA PHE A 202 -7.98 -11.75 6.37
C PHE A 202 -9.32 -10.99 6.37
N LYS A 203 -9.30 -9.67 6.57
CA LYS A 203 -10.49 -8.80 6.52
C LYS A 203 -11.17 -8.93 5.15
N GLN A 204 -10.41 -8.87 4.06
CA GLN A 204 -10.94 -8.98 2.70
C GLN A 204 -11.43 -10.39 2.37
N LEU A 205 -10.67 -11.43 2.70
CA LEU A 205 -11.09 -12.82 2.53
C LEU A 205 -12.40 -13.10 3.26
N LYS A 206 -12.56 -12.58 4.49
CA LYS A 206 -13.79 -12.71 5.26
C LYS A 206 -14.97 -11.98 4.61
N LYS A 207 -14.76 -10.77 4.08
CA LYS A 207 -15.76 -10.00 3.32
C LYS A 207 -16.31 -10.82 2.14
N HIS A 208 -15.44 -11.57 1.47
CA HIS A 208 -15.79 -12.47 0.36
C HIS A 208 -16.13 -13.91 0.77
N ARG A 209 -16.47 -14.14 2.05
CA ARG A 209 -16.98 -15.43 2.56
C ARG A 209 -16.00 -16.60 2.44
N PHE A 210 -14.69 -16.35 2.49
CA PHE A 210 -13.70 -17.41 2.72
C PHE A 210 -13.74 -17.86 4.19
N CYS A 211 -13.39 -19.12 4.45
CA CYS A 211 -13.40 -19.68 5.80
C CYS A 211 -12.03 -19.43 6.47
N CYS A 212 -11.87 -18.25 7.07
CA CYS A 212 -10.58 -17.80 7.57
C CYS A 212 -9.99 -18.65 8.71
N ASP A 213 -10.81 -19.42 9.43
CA ASP A 213 -10.37 -20.22 10.58
C ASP A 213 -9.46 -21.40 10.20
N PHE A 214 -9.50 -21.83 8.93
CA PHE A 214 -8.68 -22.93 8.40
C PHE A 214 -7.57 -22.46 7.44
N LEU A 215 -7.37 -21.14 7.29
CA LEU A 215 -6.32 -20.63 6.44
C LEU A 215 -4.98 -20.69 7.17
N SER A 216 -4.03 -21.33 6.51
CA SER A 216 -2.62 -21.29 6.89
C SER A 216 -2.09 -19.85 6.88
N ARG A 217 -1.24 -19.52 7.86
CA ARG A 217 -0.57 -18.21 7.90
C ARG A 217 0.36 -18.03 6.70
N LYS A 218 1.06 -19.09 6.29
CA LYS A 218 1.94 -19.08 5.11
C LYS A 218 1.15 -18.79 3.82
N ALA A 219 -0.04 -19.36 3.64
CA ALA A 219 -0.89 -19.11 2.48
C ALA A 219 -1.38 -17.66 2.42
N VAL A 220 -1.86 -17.13 3.55
CA VAL A 220 -2.30 -15.72 3.66
C VAL A 220 -1.17 -14.77 3.30
N TRP A 221 0.06 -15.09 3.71
CA TRP A 221 1.23 -14.29 3.37
C TRP A 221 1.53 -14.25 1.87
N GLN A 222 1.33 -15.36 1.14
CA GLN A 222 1.50 -15.36 -0.32
C GLN A 222 0.49 -14.44 -1.02
N ILE A 223 -0.73 -14.35 -0.50
CA ILE A 223 -1.74 -13.40 -0.98
C ILE A 223 -1.31 -11.96 -0.64
N ALA A 224 -0.84 -11.72 0.58
CA ALA A 224 -0.36 -10.41 1.03
C ALA A 224 0.81 -9.88 0.17
N LYS A 225 1.73 -10.75 -0.21
CA LYS A 225 2.87 -10.43 -1.09
C LYS A 225 2.42 -9.95 -2.48
N VAL A 226 1.40 -10.58 -3.05
CA VAL A 226 0.81 -10.13 -4.32
C VAL A 226 0.10 -8.78 -4.14
N MET A 227 -0.62 -8.61 -3.03
CA MET A 227 -1.30 -7.35 -2.73
C MET A 227 -0.35 -6.17 -2.52
N GLU A 228 0.84 -6.41 -1.96
CA GLU A 228 1.87 -5.38 -1.81
C GLU A 228 2.37 -4.86 -3.16
N ASP A 229 2.60 -5.76 -4.11
CA ASP A 229 2.97 -5.40 -5.48
C ASP A 229 1.86 -4.60 -6.18
N TYR A 230 0.60 -5.02 -6.01
CA TYR A 230 -0.55 -4.30 -6.56
C TYR A 230 -0.74 -2.92 -5.91
N TYR A 231 -0.61 -2.84 -4.60
CA TYR A 231 -0.65 -1.57 -3.87
C TYR A 231 0.43 -0.61 -4.36
N ALA A 232 1.67 -1.08 -4.54
CA ALA A 232 2.76 -0.25 -5.04
C ALA A 232 2.53 0.28 -6.47
N LYS A 233 1.75 -0.45 -7.28
CA LYS A 233 1.46 -0.10 -8.67
C LYS A 233 0.23 0.79 -8.84
N PHE A 234 -0.83 0.55 -8.08
CA PHE A 234 -2.14 1.16 -8.30
C PHE A 234 -2.60 2.05 -7.14
N GLY A 235 -1.90 2.05 -6.01
CA GLY A 235 -2.34 2.72 -4.79
C GLY A 235 -3.40 1.93 -4.02
N TYR A 236 -3.80 2.47 -2.86
CA TYR A 236 -4.68 1.78 -1.91
C TYR A 236 -6.05 1.40 -2.50
N GLU A 237 -6.79 2.40 -2.98
CA GLU A 237 -8.20 2.25 -3.34
C GLU A 237 -8.35 1.27 -4.51
N TYR A 238 -7.57 1.48 -5.56
CA TYR A 238 -7.58 0.66 -6.76
C TYR A 238 -7.12 -0.77 -6.51
N ALA A 239 -6.03 -0.95 -5.75
CA ALA A 239 -5.58 -2.30 -5.42
C ALA A 239 -6.66 -3.05 -4.63
N THR A 240 -7.39 -2.35 -3.75
CA THR A 240 -8.51 -2.92 -2.99
C THR A 240 -9.68 -3.33 -3.90
N GLU A 241 -10.07 -2.49 -4.85
CA GLU A 241 -11.16 -2.79 -5.79
C GLU A 241 -10.82 -3.96 -6.74
N ILE A 242 -9.58 -4.02 -7.23
CA ILE A 242 -9.08 -5.14 -8.03
C ILE A 242 -9.07 -6.42 -7.18
N PHE A 243 -8.64 -6.34 -5.92
CA PHE A 243 -8.63 -7.47 -5.01
C PHE A 243 -10.04 -8.00 -4.72
N ASP A 244 -10.99 -7.09 -4.46
CA ASP A 244 -12.39 -7.43 -4.27
C ASP A 244 -12.94 -8.16 -5.51
N THR A 245 -12.62 -7.65 -6.71
CA THR A 245 -13.01 -8.27 -7.97
C THR A 245 -12.37 -9.65 -8.15
N ALA A 246 -11.10 -9.83 -7.75
CA ALA A 246 -10.40 -11.10 -7.82
C ALA A 246 -11.02 -12.15 -6.88
N LEU A 247 -11.26 -11.79 -5.62
CA LEU A 247 -11.87 -12.67 -4.64
C LEU A 247 -13.30 -13.07 -5.02
N PHE A 248 -14.09 -12.11 -5.50
CA PHE A 248 -15.42 -12.38 -6.03
C PHE A 248 -15.37 -13.39 -7.18
N ASN A 249 -14.45 -13.21 -8.13
CA ASN A 249 -14.30 -14.13 -9.27
C ASN A 249 -13.90 -15.55 -8.85
N ILE A 250 -13.03 -15.70 -7.84
CA ILE A 250 -12.65 -17.01 -7.28
C ILE A 250 -13.87 -17.68 -6.65
N GLN A 251 -14.65 -16.92 -5.88
CA GLN A 251 -15.85 -17.44 -5.22
C GLN A 251 -16.97 -17.77 -6.20
N LEU A 252 -17.11 -17.01 -7.28
CA LEU A 252 -18.09 -17.28 -8.34
C LEU A 252 -17.73 -18.55 -9.12
N ASN A 253 -16.44 -18.81 -9.34
CA ASN A 253 -15.95 -19.92 -10.15
C ASN A 253 -15.30 -21.03 -9.32
N LYS A 254 -15.91 -21.44 -8.19
CA LYS A 254 -15.31 -22.39 -7.24
C LYS A 254 -14.75 -23.66 -7.90
N MET A 255 -15.50 -24.26 -8.82
CA MET A 255 -15.09 -25.47 -9.54
C MET A 255 -13.77 -25.29 -10.30
N ARG A 256 -13.56 -24.13 -10.93
CA ARG A 256 -12.31 -23.82 -11.66
C ARG A 256 -11.17 -23.42 -10.72
N SER A 257 -11.49 -22.95 -9.52
CA SER A 257 -10.53 -22.55 -8.49
C SER A 257 -10.31 -23.63 -7.42
N GLN A 258 -10.75 -24.86 -7.65
CA GLN A 258 -10.65 -25.94 -6.66
C GLN A 258 -9.21 -26.19 -6.22
N THR A 259 -8.26 -26.17 -7.16
CA THR A 259 -6.83 -26.32 -6.86
C THR A 259 -6.34 -25.22 -5.93
N PHE A 260 -6.78 -23.98 -6.13
CA PHE A 260 -6.43 -22.86 -5.26
C PHE A 260 -7.00 -23.04 -3.85
N PHE A 261 -8.28 -23.43 -3.73
CA PHE A 261 -8.88 -23.75 -2.43
C PHE A 261 -8.14 -24.88 -1.70
N ASN A 262 -7.75 -25.93 -2.43
CA ASN A 262 -7.00 -27.05 -1.88
C ASN A 262 -5.57 -26.66 -1.47
N MET A 263 -5.00 -25.56 -1.98
CA MET A 263 -3.68 -25.08 -1.57
C MET A 263 -3.76 -24.16 -0.35
N ILE A 264 -4.75 -23.27 -0.26
CA ILE A 264 -4.84 -22.27 0.81
C ILE A 264 -5.37 -22.82 2.15
N TYR A 265 -6.10 -23.94 2.11
CA TYR A 265 -6.66 -24.61 3.30
C TYR A 265 -5.82 -25.81 3.79
N ARG A 266 -4.54 -25.89 3.39
CA ARG A 266 -3.60 -26.85 3.96
C ARG A 266 -3.05 -26.35 5.28
N GLU A 267 -2.60 -27.27 6.13
CA GLU A 267 -1.91 -26.90 7.36
C GLU A 267 -0.51 -26.34 7.07
N ASP A 268 0.00 -25.47 7.95
CA ASP A 268 1.31 -24.82 7.77
C ASP A 268 2.49 -25.82 7.64
N SER A 269 2.35 -27.02 8.20
CA SER A 269 3.32 -28.12 8.14
C SER A 269 3.26 -28.94 6.86
N GLU A 270 2.19 -28.83 6.07
CA GLU A 270 1.98 -29.65 4.87
C GLU A 270 2.63 -29.07 3.61
N TYR A 271 3.05 -27.80 3.66
CA TYR A 271 3.72 -27.15 2.52
C TYR A 271 5.14 -27.68 2.31
N ILE A 272 5.41 -28.15 1.10
CA ILE A 272 6.76 -28.52 0.67
C ILE A 272 7.51 -27.26 0.22
N VAL A 273 8.56 -26.92 0.96
CA VAL A 273 9.48 -25.81 0.66
C VAL A 273 10.90 -26.36 0.72
N ASN A 274 11.48 -26.64 -0.43
CA ASN A 274 12.88 -27.02 -0.60
C ASN A 274 13.48 -26.31 -1.83
N ASP A 275 14.77 -26.50 -2.08
CA ASP A 275 15.49 -25.81 -3.17
C ASP A 275 14.92 -26.14 -4.57
N ASP A 276 14.23 -27.28 -4.71
CA ASP A 276 13.66 -27.74 -5.98
C ASP A 276 12.18 -27.35 -6.18
N LYS A 277 11.41 -27.21 -5.09
CA LYS A 277 9.96 -26.98 -5.11
C LYS A 277 9.52 -26.12 -3.93
N ASN A 278 8.87 -25.01 -4.25
CA ASN A 278 8.21 -24.15 -3.28
C ASN A 278 6.71 -24.04 -3.61
N GLU A 279 5.89 -24.87 -2.96
CA GLU A 279 4.44 -24.88 -3.20
C GLU A 279 3.75 -23.57 -2.81
N LEU A 280 4.38 -22.76 -1.95
CA LEU A 280 3.87 -21.43 -1.61
C LEU A 280 3.96 -20.46 -2.80
N ASP A 281 4.94 -20.60 -3.67
CA ASP A 281 5.06 -19.75 -4.86
C ASP A 281 3.93 -20.04 -5.85
N GLU A 282 3.41 -21.27 -5.90
CA GLU A 282 2.24 -21.64 -6.72
C GLU A 282 0.98 -20.88 -6.29
N ILE A 283 0.78 -20.69 -4.97
CA ILE A 283 -0.33 -19.87 -4.43
C ILE A 283 -0.20 -18.44 -4.94
N SER A 284 1.00 -17.85 -4.80
CA SER A 284 1.24 -16.47 -5.23
C SER A 284 1.09 -16.30 -6.74
N ALA A 285 1.53 -17.28 -7.54
CA ALA A 285 1.46 -17.26 -8.99
C ALA A 285 0.03 -17.38 -9.49
N TYR A 286 -0.75 -18.33 -8.94
CA TYR A 286 -2.17 -18.45 -9.24
C TYR A 286 -2.91 -17.18 -8.87
N PHE A 287 -2.71 -16.68 -7.65
CA PHE A 287 -3.41 -15.51 -7.16
C PHE A 287 -3.06 -14.26 -7.98
N ARG A 288 -1.79 -14.07 -8.39
CA ARG A 288 -1.37 -13.02 -9.32
C ARG A 288 -2.10 -13.12 -10.67
N SER A 289 -2.20 -14.31 -11.25
CA SER A 289 -2.94 -14.53 -12.51
C SER A 289 -4.43 -14.16 -12.41
N VAL A 290 -5.05 -14.46 -11.27
CA VAL A 290 -6.42 -14.03 -10.99
C VAL A 290 -6.52 -12.51 -10.85
N MET A 291 -5.60 -11.88 -10.10
CA MET A 291 -5.55 -10.42 -9.95
C MET A 291 -5.41 -9.71 -11.29
N GLU A 292 -4.52 -10.20 -12.16
CA GLU A 292 -4.33 -9.68 -13.53
C GLU A 292 -5.59 -9.83 -14.40
N SER A 293 -6.33 -10.92 -14.21
CA SER A 293 -7.61 -11.13 -14.89
C SER A 293 -8.71 -10.24 -14.32
N ALA A 294 -8.69 -10.00 -13.00
CA ALA A 294 -9.63 -9.13 -12.30
C ALA A 294 -9.41 -7.67 -12.68
N GLU A 295 -8.16 -7.24 -12.84
CA GLU A 295 -7.76 -5.93 -13.35
C GLU A 295 -8.39 -5.62 -14.71
N LEU A 296 -8.34 -6.57 -15.66
CA LEU A 296 -9.03 -6.43 -16.95
C LEU A 296 -10.54 -6.35 -16.80
N LYS A 297 -11.14 -7.25 -16.00
CA LYS A 297 -12.59 -7.26 -15.77
C LYS A 297 -13.05 -5.96 -15.12
N TYR A 298 -12.26 -5.42 -14.21
CA TYR A 298 -12.54 -4.16 -13.53
C TYR A 298 -12.49 -2.98 -14.51
N ALA A 299 -11.50 -2.95 -15.41
CA ALA A 299 -11.45 -1.96 -16.48
C ALA A 299 -12.67 -2.04 -17.42
N VAL A 300 -13.13 -3.25 -17.76
CA VAL A 300 -14.37 -3.46 -18.53
C VAL A 300 -15.60 -2.97 -17.76
N GLN A 301 -15.68 -3.27 -16.46
CA GLN A 301 -16.80 -2.83 -15.62
C GLN A 301 -16.89 -1.30 -15.56
N LEU A 302 -15.78 -0.62 -15.23
CA LEU A 302 -15.71 0.84 -15.22
C LEU A 302 -16.13 1.47 -16.56
N SER A 303 -15.75 0.81 -17.65
CA SER A 303 -16.11 1.23 -18.99
C SER A 303 -17.60 1.14 -19.28
N MET A 304 -18.25 0.05 -18.84
CA MET A 304 -19.70 -0.11 -18.93
C MET A 304 -20.43 0.89 -18.03
N ASP A 305 -19.92 1.10 -16.81
CA ASP A 305 -20.48 2.06 -15.87
C ASP A 305 -20.43 3.49 -16.44
N LEU A 306 -19.34 3.85 -17.12
CA LEU A 306 -19.21 5.14 -17.81
C LEU A 306 -20.28 5.33 -18.90
N GLU A 307 -20.56 4.31 -19.70
CA GLU A 307 -21.63 4.36 -20.71
C GLU A 307 -23.01 4.54 -20.06
N VAL A 308 -23.28 3.82 -18.97
CA VAL A 308 -24.55 3.94 -18.23
C VAL A 308 -24.71 5.33 -17.63
N VAL A 309 -23.66 5.89 -17.02
CA VAL A 309 -23.67 7.26 -16.48
C VAL A 309 -23.90 8.29 -17.59
N HIS A 310 -23.24 8.14 -18.74
CA HIS A 310 -23.44 9.00 -19.90
C HIS A 310 -24.89 8.96 -20.41
N GLN A 311 -25.49 7.77 -20.50
CA GLN A 311 -26.90 7.61 -20.90
C GLN A 311 -27.84 8.28 -19.90
N LYS A 312 -27.61 8.10 -18.59
CA LYS A 312 -28.41 8.76 -17.54
C LYS A 312 -28.33 10.29 -17.63
N LYS A 313 -27.12 10.83 -17.82
CA LYS A 313 -26.91 12.27 -18.00
C LYS A 313 -27.66 12.79 -19.23
N HIS A 314 -27.50 12.14 -20.38
CA HIS A 314 -28.20 12.52 -21.61
C HIS A 314 -29.74 12.48 -21.45
N MET A 315 -30.28 11.47 -20.76
CA MET A 315 -31.72 11.41 -20.46
C MET A 315 -32.17 12.56 -19.56
N ALA A 316 -31.40 12.92 -18.53
CA ALA A 316 -31.70 14.05 -17.67
C ALA A 316 -31.62 15.40 -18.40
N GLU A 317 -30.62 15.57 -19.28
CA GLU A 317 -30.46 16.76 -20.12
C GLU A 317 -31.62 16.93 -21.11
N THR A 318 -32.06 15.85 -21.76
CA THR A 318 -33.20 15.90 -22.68
C THR A 318 -34.54 16.17 -21.98
N GLN A 319 -34.63 15.94 -20.67
CA GLN A 319 -35.81 16.19 -19.84
C GLN A 319 -35.62 17.41 -18.90
N LEU A 320 -34.60 18.24 -19.13
CA LEU A 320 -34.24 19.34 -18.23
C LEU A 320 -35.37 20.37 -18.05
N PHE A 321 -36.16 20.56 -19.10
CA PHE A 321 -37.36 21.40 -19.06
C PHE A 321 -38.61 20.52 -19.12
N VAL A 322 -39.44 20.60 -18.09
CA VAL A 322 -40.74 19.92 -18.03
C VAL A 322 -41.80 21.01 -17.90
N ASN A 323 -42.71 21.09 -18.87
CA ASN A 323 -43.74 22.14 -18.95
C ASN A 323 -43.15 23.57 -18.91
N ASP A 324 -42.09 23.82 -19.69
CA ASP A 324 -41.36 25.09 -19.76
C ASP A 324 -40.75 25.59 -18.43
N ALA A 325 -40.75 24.75 -17.40
CA ALA A 325 -40.07 24.99 -16.13
C ALA A 325 -38.83 24.09 -16.00
N LEU A 326 -37.78 24.63 -15.39
CA LEU A 326 -36.56 23.91 -15.09
C LEU A 326 -36.82 22.84 -14.01
N SER A 327 -36.43 21.60 -14.28
CA SER A 327 -36.59 20.49 -13.34
C SER A 327 -35.38 20.41 -12.39
N GLU A 328 -35.59 20.75 -11.11
CA GLU A 328 -34.56 20.63 -10.05
C GLU A 328 -34.04 19.18 -9.95
N LEU A 329 -34.94 18.19 -10.06
CA LEU A 329 -34.56 16.78 -10.05
C LEU A 329 -33.59 16.42 -11.19
N ASN A 330 -33.85 16.92 -12.41
CA ASN A 330 -32.98 16.63 -13.54
C ASN A 330 -31.65 17.40 -13.47
N GLN A 331 -31.65 18.58 -12.85
CA GLN A 331 -30.39 19.28 -12.53
C GLN A 331 -29.54 18.48 -11.55
N ASP A 332 -30.11 17.99 -10.45
CA ASP A 332 -29.40 17.18 -9.47
C ASP A 332 -28.85 15.89 -10.10
N LEU A 333 -29.63 15.25 -10.98
CA LEU A 333 -29.18 14.06 -11.72
C LEU A 333 -28.02 14.36 -12.67
N ILE A 334 -28.02 15.51 -13.33
CA ILE A 334 -26.90 15.92 -14.20
C ILE A 334 -25.63 16.15 -13.37
N VAL A 335 -25.73 16.89 -12.26
CA VAL A 335 -24.58 17.15 -11.37
C VAL A 335 -24.01 15.85 -10.83
N THR A 336 -24.87 14.97 -10.31
CA THR A 336 -24.45 13.66 -9.79
C THR A 336 -23.80 12.80 -10.88
N ALA A 337 -24.34 12.81 -12.10
CA ALA A 337 -23.75 12.07 -13.21
C ALA A 337 -22.40 12.64 -13.66
N GLU A 338 -22.20 13.96 -13.59
CA GLU A 338 -20.91 14.60 -13.88
C GLU A 338 -19.83 14.23 -12.86
N GLU A 339 -20.18 14.18 -11.58
CA GLU A 339 -19.29 13.72 -10.52
C GLU A 339 -18.89 12.26 -10.72
N GLN A 340 -19.89 11.37 -10.92
CA GLN A 340 -19.64 9.95 -11.21
C GLN A 340 -18.80 9.75 -12.47
N GLN A 341 -19.07 10.52 -13.53
CA GLN A 341 -18.29 10.47 -14.77
C GLN A 341 -16.83 10.85 -14.51
N ARG A 342 -16.58 11.90 -13.72
CA ARG A 342 -15.22 12.32 -13.37
C ARG A 342 -14.49 11.25 -12.57
N GLU A 343 -15.12 10.69 -11.55
CA GLU A 343 -14.54 9.61 -10.74
C GLU A 343 -14.17 8.39 -11.59
N ILE A 344 -15.09 7.89 -12.40
CA ILE A 344 -14.84 6.73 -13.28
C ILE A 344 -13.74 7.04 -14.30
N TRP A 345 -13.72 8.27 -14.83
CA TRP A 345 -12.71 8.70 -15.79
C TRP A 345 -11.31 8.75 -15.18
N ASP A 346 -11.18 9.32 -13.97
CA ASP A 346 -9.92 9.35 -13.23
C ASP A 346 -9.43 7.93 -12.92
N LYS A 347 -10.36 7.01 -12.61
CA LYS A 347 -10.05 5.60 -12.42
C LYS A 347 -9.48 4.93 -13.65
N LEU A 348 -10.13 5.10 -14.79
CA LEU A 348 -9.65 4.56 -16.07
C LEU A 348 -8.32 5.18 -16.48
N ARG A 349 -8.09 6.48 -16.20
CA ARG A 349 -6.83 7.17 -16.49
C ARG A 349 -5.68 6.63 -15.65
N LEU A 350 -5.89 6.36 -14.37
CA LEU A 350 -4.86 5.76 -13.52
C LEU A 350 -4.49 4.35 -14.02
N LEU A 351 -5.49 3.49 -14.28
CA LEU A 351 -5.29 2.17 -14.88
C LEU A 351 -4.47 2.25 -16.16
N HIS A 352 -4.83 3.20 -17.04
CA HIS A 352 -4.13 3.44 -18.30
C HIS A 352 -2.65 3.78 -18.09
N ASN A 353 -2.33 4.70 -17.17
CA ASN A 353 -0.94 5.07 -16.87
C ASN A 353 -0.14 3.89 -16.30
N CYS A 354 -0.73 3.12 -15.39
CA CYS A 354 -0.11 1.93 -14.83
C CYS A 354 0.16 0.87 -15.91
N TRP A 355 -0.78 0.68 -16.85
CA TRP A 355 -0.63 -0.23 -17.98
C TRP A 355 0.47 0.20 -18.94
N LEU A 356 0.59 1.50 -19.26
CA LEU A 356 1.68 2.01 -20.08
C LEU A 356 3.05 1.74 -19.45
N SER A 357 3.19 1.93 -18.14
CA SER A 357 4.42 1.61 -17.40
C SER A 357 4.74 0.11 -17.47
N ARG A 358 3.75 -0.74 -17.21
CA ARG A 358 3.89 -2.20 -17.22
C ARG A 358 4.17 -2.76 -18.61
N PHE A 359 3.58 -2.19 -19.66
CA PHE A 359 3.80 -2.60 -21.04
C PHE A 359 5.26 -2.47 -21.46
N ARG A 360 5.97 -1.43 -20.98
CA ARG A 360 7.41 -1.26 -21.21
C ARG A 360 8.25 -2.38 -20.58
N GLN A 361 7.75 -3.03 -19.54
CA GLN A 361 8.44 -4.10 -18.82
C GLN A 361 8.07 -5.50 -19.34
N ASN A 362 6.78 -5.71 -19.68
CA ASN A 362 6.27 -7.00 -20.15
C ASN A 362 5.22 -6.79 -21.26
N PRO A 363 5.64 -6.55 -22.51
CA PRO A 363 4.71 -6.28 -23.62
C PRO A 363 3.95 -7.54 -24.08
N GLU A 364 4.50 -8.73 -23.86
CA GLU A 364 3.92 -10.00 -24.32
C GLU A 364 2.58 -10.31 -23.65
N TRP A 365 2.45 -10.03 -22.35
CA TRP A 365 1.21 -10.23 -21.61
C TRP A 365 0.05 -9.42 -22.21
N PHE A 366 0.33 -8.18 -22.65
CA PHE A 366 -0.66 -7.29 -23.27
C PHE A 366 -0.99 -7.71 -24.70
N ALA A 367 0.00 -8.20 -25.46
CA ALA A 367 -0.23 -8.72 -26.80
C ALA A 367 -1.21 -9.90 -26.80
N GLN A 368 -1.08 -10.83 -25.84
CA GLN A 368 -1.99 -11.97 -25.68
C GLN A 368 -3.44 -11.55 -25.38
N ARG A 369 -3.64 -10.37 -24.76
CA ARG A 369 -4.95 -9.86 -24.31
C ARG A 369 -5.46 -8.69 -25.16
N TYR A 370 -4.82 -8.42 -26.29
CA TYR A 370 -5.09 -7.26 -27.14
C TYR A 370 -6.59 -7.09 -27.47
N TYR A 371 -7.29 -8.16 -27.85
CA TYR A 371 -8.71 -8.07 -28.21
C TYR A 371 -9.61 -7.63 -27.04
N GLN A 372 -9.29 -8.03 -25.81
CA GLN A 372 -10.02 -7.63 -24.61
C GLN A 372 -9.76 -6.15 -24.26
N ILE A 373 -8.54 -5.68 -24.50
CA ILE A 373 -8.13 -4.29 -24.23
C ILE A 373 -8.66 -3.35 -25.32
N LYS A 374 -8.70 -3.81 -26.57
CA LYS A 374 -9.13 -3.02 -27.72
C LYS A 374 -10.55 -2.47 -27.57
N THR A 375 -11.45 -3.26 -26.98
CA THR A 375 -12.86 -2.94 -26.82
C THR A 375 -13.16 -1.94 -25.70
N LEU A 376 -12.18 -1.60 -24.86
CA LEU A 376 -12.40 -0.64 -23.76
C LEU A 376 -12.60 0.78 -24.32
N PRO A 377 -13.55 1.60 -23.87
CA PRO A 377 -13.66 3.01 -24.23
C PRO A 377 -12.42 3.84 -23.86
N ALA A 378 -12.38 5.09 -24.33
CA ALA A 378 -11.40 6.09 -23.89
C ALA A 378 -11.42 6.20 -22.34
N PRO A 379 -10.30 6.50 -21.67
CA PRO A 379 -9.03 7.08 -22.15
C PRO A 379 -7.92 6.07 -22.56
N ILE A 380 -8.21 4.78 -22.76
CA ILE A 380 -7.19 3.71 -22.94
C ILE A 380 -6.60 3.69 -24.38
N LEU A 381 -6.56 4.81 -25.10
CA LEU A 381 -6.17 4.84 -26.52
C LEU A 381 -4.68 4.59 -26.74
N GLU A 382 -3.81 5.23 -25.96
CA GLU A 382 -2.36 5.19 -26.19
C GLU A 382 -1.80 3.77 -26.02
N ILE A 383 -2.26 3.03 -25.01
CA ILE A 383 -1.80 1.66 -24.76
C ILE A 383 -2.27 0.71 -25.85
N LYS A 384 -3.47 0.91 -26.42
CA LYS A 384 -3.92 0.12 -27.57
C LYS A 384 -3.02 0.32 -28.78
N LEU A 385 -2.65 1.57 -29.07
CA LEU A 385 -1.76 1.91 -30.18
C LEU A 385 -0.36 1.30 -29.96
N GLU A 386 0.16 1.35 -28.73
CA GLU A 386 1.46 0.72 -28.40
C GLU A 386 1.42 -0.81 -28.55
N ILE A 387 0.35 -1.46 -28.12
CA ILE A 387 0.16 -2.91 -28.32
C ILE A 387 0.06 -3.24 -29.82
N GLU A 388 -0.66 -2.46 -30.61
CA GLU A 388 -0.78 -2.64 -32.07
C GLU A 388 0.57 -2.48 -32.78
N LYS A 389 1.36 -1.46 -32.41
CA LYS A 389 2.73 -1.26 -32.90
C LYS A 389 3.63 -2.44 -32.55
N PHE A 390 3.49 -3.00 -31.35
CA PHE A 390 4.29 -4.14 -30.92
C PHE A 390 3.92 -5.42 -31.68
N ILE A 391 2.62 -5.72 -31.81
CA ILE A 391 2.14 -6.89 -32.57
C ILE A 391 2.53 -6.79 -34.05
N SER A 392 2.43 -5.61 -34.66
CA SER A 392 2.83 -5.41 -36.07
C SER A 392 4.34 -5.57 -36.27
N LYS A 393 5.18 -5.07 -35.34
CA LYS A 393 6.63 -5.30 -35.37
C LYS A 393 6.99 -6.78 -35.22
N GLN A 394 6.32 -7.51 -34.34
CA GLN A 394 6.54 -8.96 -34.20
C GLN A 394 6.20 -9.70 -35.49
N LYS A 395 5.08 -9.38 -36.15
CA LYS A 395 4.71 -10.00 -37.44
C LYS A 395 5.72 -9.72 -38.55
N ASN A 396 6.36 -8.55 -38.54
CA ASN A 396 7.38 -8.18 -39.54
C ASN A 396 8.77 -8.77 -39.25
N ASN A 397 9.03 -9.26 -38.03
CA ASN A 397 10.30 -9.87 -37.63
C ASN A 397 10.31 -11.42 -37.77
N VAL A 398 9.22 -12.04 -38.23
CA VAL A 398 9.13 -13.50 -38.49
C VAL A 398 9.35 -13.78 -39.99
N VAL A 399 10.36 -13.15 -40.59
CA VAL A 399 10.82 -13.42 -41.98
C VAL A 399 12.18 -14.08 -41.95
#